data_AF-A0AAV2IVN9-F1
#
_entry.id   AF-A0AAV2IVN9-F1
#
_cell.length_a   1.000
_cell.length_b   1.000
_cell.length_c   1.000
_cell.angle_alpha   90.00
_cell.angle_beta   90.00
_cell.angle_gamma   90.00
#
_symmetry.space_group_name_H-M   'P 1'
#
loop_
_entity.id
_entity.type
_entity.pdbx_description
1 polymer ?
#
loop_
_entity_poly.entity_id
_entity_poly.type
_entity_poly.pdbx_seq_one_letter_code
_entity_poly.pdbx_strand_id
1 'polypeptide(L)'
;MPRSPVDPEREAREAGSISSSGQIGANVITPFYCTDLGITILVNRGYVPRQKVKPETRMKGQVEKEVEVVGIVRLTEERKPFVPNNDVQKNRWHYRDLEAMAQLTGAEPIFIDADFASTIPGGPIGGQTRVTLRNEHMQYIMTW
;
A
#
# COMPACT_ATOMS: atom_id res chain seq x y z
N MET A 1 -26.36 27.63 1.67
CA MET A 1 -26.55 26.77 2.87
C MET A 1 -25.18 26.53 3.51
N PRO A 2 -25.01 26.68 4.83
CA PRO A 2 -23.75 26.37 5.50
C PRO A 2 -23.55 24.85 5.51
N ARG A 3 -22.36 24.39 5.15
CA ARG A 3 -22.02 22.96 5.06
C ARG A 3 -21.86 22.40 6.47
N SER A 4 -22.45 21.23 6.73
CA SER A 4 -22.39 20.55 8.03
C SER A 4 -20.92 20.27 8.43
N PRO A 5 -20.53 20.41 9.71
CA PRO A 5 -19.18 20.09 10.17
C PRO A 5 -18.88 18.60 9.94
N VAL A 6 -17.75 18.31 9.31
CA VAL A 6 -17.23 16.94 9.19
C VAL A 6 -16.67 16.51 10.54
N ASP A 7 -17.22 15.42 11.08
CA ASP A 7 -16.81 14.84 12.36
C ASP A 7 -15.67 13.82 12.15
N PRO A 8 -14.44 14.12 12.60
CA PRO A 8 -13.28 13.25 12.41
C PRO A 8 -13.40 11.90 13.15
N GLU A 9 -14.16 11.83 14.24
CA GLU A 9 -14.33 10.57 14.98
C GLU A 9 -15.23 9.57 14.24
N ARG A 10 -16.21 10.09 13.49
CA ARG A 10 -17.07 9.27 12.63
C ARG A 10 -16.32 8.69 11.43
N GLU A 11 -15.45 9.50 10.80
CA GLU A 11 -14.60 9.06 9.69
C GLU A 11 -13.61 7.98 10.16
N ALA A 12 -13.07 8.11 11.38
CA ALA A 12 -12.20 7.10 12.01
C ALA A 12 -12.94 5.80 12.37
N ARG A 13 -14.20 5.87 12.81
CA ARG A 13 -15.01 4.67 13.11
C ARG A 13 -15.44 3.91 11.86
N GLU A 14 -15.74 4.59 10.77
CA GLU A 14 -16.00 3.95 9.47
C GLU A 14 -14.74 3.28 8.90
N ALA A 15 -13.54 3.81 9.19
CA ALA A 15 -12.27 3.16 8.86
C ALA A 15 -12.00 1.87 9.68
N GLY A 16 -12.67 1.68 10.82
CA GLY A 16 -12.51 0.53 11.71
C GLY A 16 -13.39 -0.68 11.40
N SER A 17 -14.34 -0.59 10.47
CA SER A 17 -15.23 -1.71 10.12
C SER A 17 -14.73 -2.48 8.90
N ILE A 18 -13.61 -3.19 9.06
CA ILE A 18 -13.23 -4.26 8.13
C ILE A 18 -13.96 -5.56 8.50
N SER A 19 -15.29 -5.53 8.40
CA SER A 19 -16.00 -6.77 8.11
C SER A 19 -15.61 -7.22 6.70
N SER A 20 -15.50 -8.53 6.50
CA SER A 20 -15.10 -9.23 5.29
C SER A 20 -16.05 -9.03 4.09
N SER A 21 -16.39 -7.79 3.77
CA SER A 21 -17.05 -7.42 2.52
C SER A 21 -15.96 -7.30 1.46
N GLY A 22 -16.11 -8.02 0.35
CA GLY A 22 -15.19 -8.00 -0.79
C GLY A 22 -15.19 -6.64 -1.49
N GLN A 23 -14.74 -5.60 -0.81
CA GLN A 23 -14.63 -4.27 -1.37
C GLN A 23 -13.45 -4.26 -2.33
N ILE A 24 -13.80 -4.23 -3.61
CA ILE A 24 -12.85 -4.02 -4.71
C ILE A 24 -12.15 -2.68 -4.45
N GLY A 25 -10.82 -2.71 -4.43
CA GLY A 25 -9.99 -1.53 -4.27
C GLY A 25 -8.62 -1.75 -4.88
N ALA A 26 -7.70 -0.83 -4.63
CA ALA A 26 -6.35 -0.89 -5.16
C ALA A 26 -5.34 -0.49 -4.10
N ASN A 27 -4.13 -1.03 -4.23
CA ASN A 27 -2.98 -0.51 -3.49
C ASN A 27 -2.40 0.68 -4.23
N VAL A 28 -2.04 1.72 -3.48
CA VAL A 28 -1.46 2.95 -4.01
C VAL A 28 0.05 2.90 -3.82
N ILE A 29 0.77 2.72 -4.93
CA ILE A 29 2.22 2.77 -4.97
C ILE A 29 2.62 4.12 -5.53
N THR A 30 3.50 4.82 -4.82
CA THR A 30 3.98 6.15 -5.21
C THR A 30 5.51 6.21 -5.16
N PRO A 31 6.15 6.92 -6.09
CA PRO A 31 7.56 7.28 -5.93
C PRO A 31 7.72 8.16 -4.69
N PHE A 32 8.75 7.87 -3.90
CA PHE A 32 9.09 8.59 -2.67
C PHE A 32 10.55 9.02 -2.77
N TYR A 33 10.80 10.31 -2.67
CA TYR A 33 12.15 10.86 -2.74
C TYR A 33 12.79 10.85 -1.35
N CYS A 34 13.89 10.13 -1.21
CA CYS A 34 14.69 10.09 0.00
C CYS A 34 15.72 11.22 -0.04
N THR A 35 15.46 12.30 0.71
CA THR A 35 16.31 13.49 0.78
C THR A 35 17.74 13.16 1.20
N ASP A 36 17.92 12.29 2.20
CA ASP A 36 19.25 11.92 2.72
C ASP A 36 20.11 11.12 1.73
N LEU A 37 19.49 10.26 0.93
CA LEU A 37 20.17 9.37 -0.01
C LEU A 37 20.20 9.93 -1.45
N GLY A 38 19.40 10.95 -1.74
CA GLY A 38 19.26 11.55 -3.07
C GLY A 38 18.60 10.64 -4.11
N ILE A 39 17.97 9.56 -3.70
CA ILE A 39 17.33 8.57 -4.58
C ILE A 39 15.80 8.60 -4.45
N THR A 40 15.11 8.15 -5.50
CA THR A 40 13.66 7.91 -5.45
C THR A 40 13.40 6.42 -5.33
N ILE A 41 12.54 6.00 -4.42
CA ILE A 41 12.16 4.60 -4.22
C ILE A 41 10.65 4.41 -4.40
N LEU A 42 10.18 3.18 -4.52
CA LEU A 42 8.76 2.85 -4.58
C LEU A 42 8.21 2.58 -3.18
N VAL A 43 7.13 3.26 -2.81
CA VAL A 43 6.46 3.03 -1.53
C VAL A 43 5.00 2.65 -1.78
N ASN A 44 4.61 1.46 -1.33
CA ASN A 44 3.20 1.11 -1.19
C ASN A 44 2.63 1.80 0.05
N ARG A 45 1.84 2.85 -0.18
CA ARG A 45 1.14 3.61 0.84
C ARG A 45 -0.04 2.83 1.43
N GLY A 46 -0.45 1.76 0.78
CA GLY A 46 -1.52 0.87 1.24
C GLY A 46 -2.80 0.94 0.41
N TYR A 47 -3.87 0.42 0.98
CA TYR A 47 -5.14 0.17 0.28
C TYR A 47 -6.03 1.42 0.22
N VAL A 48 -6.70 1.59 -0.92
CA VAL A 48 -7.84 2.52 -1.07
C VAL A 48 -9.04 1.81 -1.69
N PRO A 49 -10.27 2.14 -1.24
CA PRO A 49 -11.49 1.72 -1.92
C PRO A 49 -11.53 2.20 -3.38
N ARG A 50 -12.24 1.49 -4.26
CA ARG A 50 -12.34 1.81 -5.70
C ARG A 50 -12.70 3.27 -5.99
N GLN A 51 -13.54 3.90 -5.16
CA GLN A 51 -13.95 5.31 -5.31
C GLN A 51 -12.81 6.29 -5.02
N LYS A 52 -11.79 5.88 -4.26
CA LYS A 52 -10.64 6.67 -3.81
C LYS A 52 -9.34 6.38 -4.56
N VAL A 53 -9.40 5.61 -5.65
CA VAL A 53 -8.23 5.28 -6.49
C VAL A 53 -7.64 6.55 -7.13
N LYS A 54 -8.50 7.41 -7.66
CA LYS A 54 -8.08 8.67 -8.28
C LYS A 54 -7.47 9.62 -7.23
N PRO A 55 -6.31 10.25 -7.51
CA PRO A 55 -5.67 11.18 -6.57
C PRO A 55 -6.60 12.31 -6.09
N GLU A 56 -7.41 12.84 -7.00
CA GLU A 56 -8.36 13.94 -6.77
C GLU A 56 -9.42 13.62 -5.70
N THR A 57 -9.77 12.34 -5.52
CA THR A 57 -10.80 11.92 -4.55
C THR A 57 -10.22 11.67 -3.15
N ARG A 58 -8.90 11.88 -2.96
CA ARG A 58 -8.18 11.67 -1.71
C ARG A 58 -7.20 12.81 -1.38
N MET A 59 -7.59 14.05 -1.63
CA MET A 59 -6.73 15.24 -1.40
C MET A 59 -6.14 15.32 0.01
N LYS A 60 -6.90 14.94 1.04
CA LYS A 60 -6.42 14.93 2.45
C LYS A 60 -5.18 14.03 2.65
N GLY A 61 -5.05 12.96 1.84
CA GLY A 61 -3.93 12.04 1.90
C GLY A 61 -2.78 12.38 0.96
N GLN A 62 -2.89 13.43 0.15
CA GLN A 62 -1.79 13.93 -0.69
C GLN A 62 -0.97 14.90 0.15
N VAL A 63 0.11 14.41 0.75
CA VAL A 63 1.02 15.24 1.53
C VAL A 63 2.23 15.58 0.68
N GLU A 64 2.46 16.87 0.47
CA GLU A 64 3.62 17.41 -0.26
C GLU A 64 4.80 17.78 0.65
N LYS A 65 4.59 17.68 1.97
CA LYS A 65 5.63 17.94 2.97
C LYS A 65 6.51 16.71 3.18
N GLU A 66 7.65 16.94 3.82
CA GLU A 66 8.50 15.86 4.30
C GLU A 66 7.73 14.98 5.30
N VAL A 67 7.79 13.67 5.11
CA VAL A 67 7.12 12.67 5.94
C VAL A 67 8.06 11.51 6.20
N GLU A 68 8.02 10.98 7.41
CA GLU A 68 8.68 9.73 7.76
C GLU A 68 7.77 8.55 7.37
N VAL A 69 8.34 7.53 6.72
CA VAL A 69 7.64 6.30 6.38
C VAL A 69 8.42 5.13 6.94
N VAL A 70 7.77 4.38 7.83
CA VAL A 70 8.30 3.11 8.34
C VAL A 70 7.60 1.98 7.60
N GLY A 71 8.36 0.96 7.20
CA GLY A 71 7.80 -0.12 6.41
C GLY A 71 8.72 -1.31 6.23
N ILE A 72 8.23 -2.29 5.49
CA ILE A 72 8.92 -3.55 5.23
C ILE A 72 9.41 -3.53 3.78
N VAL A 73 10.70 -3.81 3.59
CA VAL A 73 11.27 -3.99 2.25
C VAL A 73 10.71 -5.25 1.61
N ARG A 74 10.28 -5.15 0.35
CA ARG A 74 9.77 -6.29 -0.41
C ARG A 74 10.51 -6.45 -1.73
N LEU A 75 10.80 -7.70 -2.05
CA LEU A 75 11.40 -8.07 -3.33
C LEU A 75 10.35 -8.18 -4.43
N THR A 76 10.82 -8.16 -5.68
CA THR A 76 9.99 -8.45 -6.85
C THR A 76 9.29 -9.80 -6.72
N GLU A 77 8.07 -9.89 -7.21
CA GLU A 77 7.28 -11.12 -7.18
C GLU A 77 7.44 -11.87 -8.48
N GLU A 78 7.74 -13.16 -8.37
CA GLU A 78 7.64 -14.05 -9.52
C GLU A 78 6.17 -14.19 -9.93
N ARG A 79 5.92 -13.94 -11.22
CA ARG A 79 4.59 -14.11 -11.81
C ARG A 79 4.19 -15.58 -11.71
N LYS A 80 3.14 -15.86 -10.95
CA LYS A 80 2.56 -17.21 -10.84
C LYS A 80 1.86 -17.61 -12.15
N PRO A 81 1.80 -18.92 -12.46
CA PRO A 81 0.94 -19.42 -13.53
C PRO A 81 -0.49 -18.91 -13.37
N PHE A 82 -1.15 -18.59 -14.49
CA PHE A 82 -2.53 -18.07 -14.56
C PHE A 82 -2.76 -16.65 -14.03
N VAL A 83 -1.72 -15.93 -13.58
CA VAL A 83 -1.82 -14.48 -13.33
C VAL A 83 -1.66 -13.75 -14.67
N PRO A 84 -2.56 -12.81 -15.03
CA PRO A 84 -2.40 -11.99 -16.23
C PRO A 84 -1.10 -11.15 -16.20
N ASN A 85 -0.58 -10.78 -17.37
CA ASN A 85 0.54 -9.86 -17.44
C ASN A 85 0.13 -8.46 -16.96
N ASN A 86 1.07 -7.72 -16.39
CA ASN A 86 0.87 -6.32 -16.02
C ASN A 86 0.58 -5.47 -17.27
N ASP A 87 -0.31 -4.49 -17.12
CA ASP A 87 -0.70 -3.53 -18.17
C ASP A 87 -0.21 -2.14 -17.76
N VAL A 88 1.06 -1.86 -18.11
CA VAL A 88 1.78 -0.63 -17.74
C VAL A 88 1.07 0.60 -18.31
N GLN A 89 0.58 0.52 -19.55
CA GLN A 89 -0.07 1.63 -20.25
C GLN A 89 -1.37 2.07 -19.55
N LYS A 90 -2.12 1.11 -18.98
CA LYS A 90 -3.36 1.40 -18.23
C LYS A 90 -3.12 1.46 -16.72
N ASN A 91 -1.87 1.47 -16.27
CA ASN A 91 -1.46 1.47 -14.87
C ASN A 91 -2.16 0.38 -14.04
N ARG A 92 -2.24 -0.85 -14.58
CA ARG A 92 -2.82 -2.00 -13.88
C ARG A 92 -1.75 -3.06 -13.63
N TRP A 93 -1.59 -3.37 -12.36
CA TRP A 93 -0.56 -4.28 -11.86
C TRP A 93 -1.23 -5.45 -11.17
N HIS A 94 -0.98 -6.65 -11.67
CA HIS A 94 -1.49 -7.92 -11.14
C HIS A 94 -0.49 -8.61 -10.21
N TYR A 95 0.80 -8.37 -10.41
CA TYR A 95 1.89 -8.82 -9.56
C TYR A 95 2.93 -7.70 -9.43
N ARG A 96 3.73 -7.74 -8.37
CA ARG A 96 4.75 -6.72 -8.13
C ARG A 96 5.99 -6.96 -8.99
N ASP A 97 6.13 -6.16 -10.04
CA ASP A 97 7.31 -6.11 -10.90
C ASP A 97 8.10 -4.82 -10.62
N LEU A 98 9.16 -4.92 -9.81
CA LEU A 98 9.93 -3.75 -9.37
C LEU A 98 10.59 -3.03 -10.54
N GLU A 99 11.15 -3.78 -11.49
CA GLU A 99 11.87 -3.22 -12.63
C GLU A 99 10.93 -2.43 -13.53
N ALA A 100 9.78 -3.00 -13.89
CA ALA A 100 8.80 -2.32 -14.72
C ALA A 100 8.19 -1.08 -14.02
N MET A 101 7.95 -1.15 -12.71
CA MET A 101 7.46 -0.02 -11.93
C MET A 101 8.52 1.09 -11.82
N ALA A 102 9.76 0.73 -11.52
CA ALA A 102 10.91 1.63 -11.42
C ALA A 102 11.14 2.40 -12.73
N GLN A 103 11.11 1.70 -13.87
CA GLN A 103 11.23 2.30 -15.20
C GLN A 103 10.10 3.30 -15.50
N LEU A 104 8.87 3.00 -15.08
CA LEU A 104 7.73 3.90 -15.28
C LEU A 104 7.85 5.18 -14.44
N THR A 105 8.33 5.08 -13.21
CA THR A 105 8.37 6.22 -12.26
C THR A 105 9.71 6.94 -12.22
N GLY A 106 10.77 6.40 -12.85
CA GLY A 106 12.14 6.87 -12.69
C GLY A 106 12.69 6.67 -11.27
N ALA A 107 12.19 5.65 -10.57
CA ALA A 107 12.65 5.28 -9.24
C ALA A 107 13.67 4.14 -9.31
N GLU A 108 14.44 3.94 -8.26
CA GLU A 108 15.23 2.74 -8.06
C GLU A 108 14.31 1.53 -7.80
N PRO A 109 14.72 0.30 -8.16
CA PRO A 109 13.95 -0.93 -7.93
C PRO A 109 14.00 -1.35 -6.45
N ILE A 110 13.62 -0.42 -5.56
CA ILE A 110 13.50 -0.60 -4.12
C ILE A 110 12.05 -0.37 -3.77
N PHE A 111 11.42 -1.35 -3.13
CA PHE A 111 10.01 -1.29 -2.76
C PHE A 111 9.82 -1.44 -1.25
N ILE A 112 9.10 -0.49 -0.65
CA ILE A 112 8.74 -0.49 0.77
C ILE A 112 7.23 -0.58 0.90
N ASP A 113 6.76 -1.50 1.74
CA ASP A 113 5.37 -1.57 2.17
C ASP A 113 5.18 -0.81 3.48
N ALA A 114 4.45 0.30 3.43
CA ALA A 114 4.27 1.17 4.59
C ALA A 114 3.48 0.45 5.69
N ASP A 115 3.90 0.67 6.94
CA ASP A 115 3.21 0.17 8.11
C ASP A 115 1.88 0.91 8.37
N PHE A 116 1.11 0.44 9.35
CA PHE A 116 -0.16 1.07 9.68
C PHE A 116 0.03 2.47 10.30
N ALA A 117 1.12 2.69 11.06
CA ALA A 117 1.40 3.96 11.73
C ALA A 117 1.68 5.10 10.73
N SER A 118 2.21 4.77 9.55
CA SER A 118 2.45 5.70 8.44
C SER A 118 1.18 6.06 7.65
N THR A 119 0.00 5.62 8.10
CA THR A 119 -1.30 5.93 7.47
C THR A 119 -1.70 7.38 7.73
N ILE A 120 -2.09 8.09 6.67
CA ILE A 120 -2.56 9.47 6.77
C ILE A 120 -4.10 9.48 6.75
N PRO A 121 -4.77 10.17 7.68
CA PRO A 121 -6.23 10.30 7.67
C PRO A 121 -6.76 10.81 6.34
N GLY A 122 -7.67 10.06 5.72
CA GLY A 122 -8.23 10.37 4.39
C GLY A 122 -7.34 9.97 3.20
N GLY A 123 -6.19 9.35 3.46
CA GLY A 123 -5.29 8.76 2.47
C GLY A 123 -5.37 7.22 2.38
N PRO A 124 -4.43 6.59 1.65
CA PRO A 124 -4.27 5.14 1.61
C PRO A 124 -3.95 4.56 2.99
N ILE A 125 -4.52 3.38 3.28
CA ILE A 125 -4.38 2.69 4.57
C ILE A 125 -3.26 1.66 4.49
N GLY A 126 -2.16 1.93 5.20
CA GLY A 126 -0.97 1.06 5.27
C GLY A 126 -1.20 -0.22 6.08
N GLY A 127 -0.15 -1.03 6.23
CA GLY A 127 -0.17 -2.21 7.09
C GLY A 127 -0.98 -3.39 6.55
N GLN A 128 -1.21 -3.49 5.24
CA GLN A 128 -1.96 -4.59 4.62
C GLN A 128 -1.15 -5.88 4.48
N THR A 129 0.15 -5.84 4.75
CA THR A 129 0.99 -7.04 4.85
C THR A 129 0.43 -8.00 5.91
N ARG A 130 -0.03 -9.18 5.48
CA ARG A 130 -0.27 -10.32 6.39
C ARG A 130 1.01 -11.15 6.47
N VAL A 131 1.74 -11.04 7.57
CA VAL A 131 2.87 -11.93 7.84
C VAL A 131 2.33 -13.24 8.39
N THR A 132 2.31 -14.29 7.57
CA THR A 132 2.01 -15.66 8.03
C THR A 132 3.32 -16.40 8.20
N LEU A 133 3.82 -16.49 9.44
CA LEU A 133 4.90 -17.41 9.78
C LEU A 133 4.30 -18.80 9.98
N ARG A 134 4.73 -19.77 9.17
CA ARG A 134 4.29 -21.16 9.32
C ARG A 134 4.92 -21.69 10.61
N ASN A 135 4.10 -21.88 11.63
CA ASN A 135 4.55 -22.40 12.93
C ASN A 135 4.59 -23.93 12.88
N GLU A 136 5.74 -24.51 12.51
CA GLU A 136 5.93 -25.98 12.49
C GLU A 136 6.40 -26.55 13.84
N HIS A 137 6.52 -25.72 14.89
CA HIS A 137 7.09 -26.14 16.18
C HIS A 137 6.30 -27.21 16.94
N MET A 138 5.02 -27.45 16.62
CA MET A 138 4.25 -28.53 17.25
C MET A 138 4.59 -29.95 16.75
N GLN A 139 5.32 -30.11 15.64
CA GLN A 139 5.65 -31.44 15.13
C GLN A 139 6.82 -32.12 15.87
N TYR A 140 7.62 -31.38 16.65
CA TYR A 140 8.76 -31.95 17.39
C TYR A 140 8.40 -32.60 18.73
N ILE A 141 7.16 -32.44 19.22
CA ILE A 141 6.74 -33.00 20.53
C ILE A 141 6.30 -34.48 20.41
N MET A 142 5.95 -34.96 19.22
CA MET A 142 5.39 -36.30 19.01
C MET A 142 6.44 -37.37 18.64
N THR A 143 7.73 -37.05 18.67
CA THR A 143 8.80 -37.98 18.24
C THR A 143 9.95 -38.10 19.25
N TRP A 144 9.71 -37.83 20.54
CA TRP A 144 10.66 -38.18 21.61
C TRP A 144 10.03 -39.13 22.62
#